data_AF-Q2JJK1-F1
#
_entry.id   AF-Q2JJK1-F1
#
_cell.length_a   1.000
_cell.length_b   1.000
_cell.length_c   1.000
_cell.angle_alpha   90.00
_cell.angle_beta   90.00
_cell.angle_gamma   90.00
#
_symmetry.space_group_name_H-M   'P 1'
#
loop_
_entity.id
_entity.type
_entity.pdbx_description
1 polymer ?
#
loop_
_entity_poly.entity_id
_entity_poly.type
_entity_poly.pdbx_seq_one_letter_code
_entity_poly.pdbx_strand_id
1 'polypeptide(L)'
;MAGHYPLTTIQGKGRDKRRGHDAVRIIQHRPLPEGFVIKTAAISRKADGWYVTLSLQDSSVPEFTPESATLENTTGIDVGLDSFLVTDAGESVPVPQYYRRAQKRLKRLQRAVSREKKGSNRLWLVTSG
;
A
#
# COMPACT_ATOMS: atom_id res chain seq x y z
N MET A 1 -7.52 18.58 5.80
CA MET A 1 -6.16 18.88 6.26
C MET A 1 -5.19 18.25 5.27
N ALA A 2 -4.84 18.97 4.19
CA ALA A 2 -3.77 18.51 3.29
C ALA A 2 -2.45 18.76 4.03
N GLY A 3 -1.76 17.70 4.45
CA GLY A 3 -0.44 17.83 5.03
C GLY A 3 0.49 18.49 4.01
N HIS A 4 1.22 19.53 4.41
CA HIS A 4 2.28 20.08 3.59
C HIS A 4 3.42 19.05 3.55
N TYR A 5 3.51 18.30 2.47
CA TYR A 5 4.58 17.34 2.26
C TYR A 5 5.72 18.03 1.51
N PRO A 6 6.96 17.97 2.02
CA PRO A 6 8.10 18.52 1.31
C PRO A 6 8.27 17.81 -0.05
N LEU A 7 8.65 18.59 -1.06
CA LEU A 7 9.05 18.02 -2.34
C LEU A 7 10.44 17.38 -2.16
N THR A 8 10.53 16.08 -2.43
CA THR A 8 11.81 15.36 -2.42
C THR A 8 12.25 15.12 -3.85
N THR A 9 13.56 15.23 -4.08
CA THR A 9 14.17 14.90 -5.36
C THR A 9 14.69 13.47 -5.31
N ILE A 10 14.25 12.62 -6.25
CA ILE A 10 14.88 11.32 -6.47
C ILE A 10 15.73 11.43 -7.74
N GLN A 11 17.01 11.12 -7.62
CA GLN A 11 17.90 10.97 -8.76
C GLN A 11 17.74 9.56 -9.34
N GLY A 12 17.45 9.47 -10.63
CA GLY A 12 17.31 8.20 -11.34
C GLY A 12 18.39 8.06 -12.41
N LYS A 13 19.17 6.98 -12.39
CA LYS A 13 19.93 6.54 -13.58
C LYS A 13 18.98 5.77 -14.49
N GLY A 14 18.19 6.50 -15.29
CA GLY A 14 17.27 5.91 -16.27
C GLY A 14 17.99 5.43 -17.54
N ARG A 15 17.46 4.38 -18.19
CA ARG A 15 17.85 3.96 -19.57
C ARG A 15 17.19 4.82 -20.66
N ASP A 16 16.47 5.89 -20.30
CA ASP A 16 15.87 6.78 -21.28
C ASP A 16 16.91 7.83 -21.73
N LYS A 17 17.36 7.72 -22.98
CA LYS A 17 18.33 8.63 -23.60
C LYS A 17 17.72 9.97 -24.05
N ARG A 18 16.44 10.24 -23.76
CA ARG A 18 15.78 11.47 -24.17
C ARG A 18 15.76 12.50 -23.04
N ARG A 19 16.76 13.38 -23.09
CA ARG A 19 16.84 14.72 -22.44
C ARG A 19 16.86 14.74 -20.89
N GLY A 20 18.06 14.99 -20.35
CA GLY A 20 18.37 15.96 -19.28
C GLY A 20 17.36 16.21 -18.15
N HIS A 21 16.88 15.16 -17.46
CA HIS A 21 16.19 15.31 -16.19
C HIS A 21 16.91 14.48 -15.13
N ASP A 22 18.01 15.02 -14.61
CA ASP A 22 18.86 14.37 -13.59
C ASP A 22 18.12 14.19 -12.23
N ALA A 23 16.95 14.82 -12.09
CA ALA A 23 16.18 14.92 -10.87
C ALA A 23 14.68 15.08 -11.18
N VAL A 24 13.84 14.26 -10.55
CA VAL A 24 12.37 14.42 -10.58
C VAL A 24 11.89 14.80 -9.19
N ARG A 25 11.13 15.90 -9.10
CA ARG A 25 10.46 16.32 -7.87
C ARG A 25 9.25 15.43 -7.64
N ILE A 26 9.16 14.85 -6.44
CA ILE A 26 8.03 14.02 -6.02
C ILE A 26 7.40 14.61 -4.75
N ILE A 27 6.09 14.42 -4.61
CA ILE A 27 5.40 14.63 -3.34
C ILE A 27 5.65 13.40 -2.48
N GLN A 28 6.48 13.55 -1.45
CA GLN A 28 6.79 12.44 -0.56
C GLN A 28 5.82 12.41 0.63
N HIS A 29 4.83 11.53 0.56
CA HIS A 29 3.82 11.39 1.63
C HIS A 29 4.36 10.81 2.94
N ARG A 30 5.46 10.03 2.90
CA ARG A 30 6.06 9.37 4.06
C ARG A 30 7.59 9.43 3.97
N PRO A 31 8.31 9.73 5.07
CA PRO A 31 9.76 9.69 5.08
C PRO A 31 10.26 8.30 4.70
N LEU A 32 11.41 8.24 4.02
CA LEU A 32 12.07 6.97 3.75
C LEU A 32 12.70 6.48 5.06
N PRO A 33 12.47 5.23 5.47
CA PRO A 33 13.08 4.70 6.68
C PRO A 33 14.61 4.65 6.55
N GLU A 34 15.31 4.97 7.63
CA GLU A 34 16.77 4.94 7.68
C GLU A 34 17.30 3.51 7.50
N GLY A 35 18.46 3.38 6.83
CA GLY A 35 19.10 2.08 6.58
C GLY A 35 18.53 1.29 5.40
N PHE A 36 17.44 1.74 4.76
CA PHE A 36 16.86 1.08 3.60
C PHE A 36 17.55 1.51 2.29
N VAL A 37 17.81 0.53 1.43
CA VAL A 37 18.38 0.75 0.08
C VAL A 37 17.25 0.74 -0.95
N ILE A 38 17.13 1.81 -1.75
CA ILE A 38 16.19 1.84 -2.87
C ILE A 38 16.70 0.91 -3.98
N LYS A 39 15.96 -0.15 -4.28
CA LYS A 39 16.31 -1.10 -5.36
C LYS A 39 15.75 -0.69 -6.71
N THR A 40 14.49 -0.28 -6.73
CA THR A 40 13.76 -0.02 -7.98
C THR A 40 12.82 1.16 -7.79
N ALA A 41 12.71 2.01 -8.81
CA ALA A 41 11.67 3.02 -8.92
C ALA A 41 10.83 2.72 -10.17
N ALA A 42 9.53 2.49 -9.98
CA ALA A 42 8.58 2.28 -11.06
C ALA A 42 7.67 3.50 -11.19
N ILE A 43 7.61 4.07 -12.39
CA ILE A 43 6.74 5.21 -12.70
C ILE A 43 5.47 4.69 -13.37
N SER A 44 4.30 5.08 -12.87
CA SER A 44 3.01 4.72 -13.45
C SER A 44 2.13 5.95 -13.63
N ARG A 45 1.36 5.98 -14.72
CA ARG A 45 0.36 7.01 -15.01
C ARG A 45 -1.03 6.45 -14.78
N LYS A 46 -1.83 7.15 -13.98
CA LYS A 46 -3.26 6.87 -13.74
C LYS A 46 -4.09 8.07 -14.19
N ALA A 47 -5.42 7.96 -14.15
CA ALA A 47 -6.33 9.02 -14.56
C ALA A 47 -6.17 10.30 -13.72
N ASP A 48 -5.74 10.16 -12.47
CA ASP A 48 -5.57 11.21 -11.47
C ASP A 48 -4.13 11.72 -11.33
N GLY A 49 -3.17 11.17 -12.08
CA GLY A 49 -1.81 11.70 -12.11
C GLY A 49 -0.71 10.66 -12.30
N TRP A 50 0.52 11.10 -12.03
CA TRP A 50 1.73 10.28 -12.08
C TRP A 50 2.14 9.82 -10.69
N TYR A 51 2.57 8.57 -10.59
CA TYR A 51 2.95 7.92 -9.35
C TYR A 51 4.33 7.27 -9.48
N VAL A 52 5.13 7.38 -8.42
CA VAL A 52 6.40 6.67 -8.27
C VAL A 52 6.25 5.63 -7.16
N THR A 53 6.49 4.37 -7.48
CA THR A 53 6.56 3.28 -6.52
C THR A 53 8.03 2.92 -6.29
N LEU A 54 8.46 2.99 -5.04
CA LEU A 54 9.83 2.62 -4.64
C LEU A 54 9.83 1.25 -3.98
N SER A 55 10.67 0.35 -4.49
CA SER A 55 11.00 -0.90 -3.80
C SER A 55 12.23 -0.65 -2.92
N LEU A 56 12.10 -0.97 -1.64
CA LEU A 56 13.14 -0.76 -0.64
C LEU A 56 13.64 -2.12 -0.14
N GLN A 57 14.95 -2.26 0.02
CA GLN A 57 15.58 -3.40 0.69
C GLN A 57 16.02 -2.98 2.09
N ASP A 58 15.64 -3.77 3.09
CA ASP A 58 16.20 -3.69 4.43
C ASP A 58 17.38 -4.66 4.54
N SER A 59 18.58 -4.14 4.82
CA SER A 59 19.78 -4.96 5.00
C SER A 59 19.92 -5.56 6.41
N SER A 60 19.10 -5.12 7.37
CA SER A 60 19.06 -5.69 8.71
C SER A 60 18.29 -7.00 8.79
N VAL A 61 17.41 -7.27 7.80
CA VAL A 61 16.67 -8.52 7.71
C VAL A 61 17.65 -9.62 7.29
N PRO A 62 17.88 -10.65 8.13
CA PRO A 62 18.79 -11.73 7.80
C PRO A 62 18.26 -12.54 6.61
N GLU A 63 19.18 -13.05 5.81
CA GLU A 63 18.84 -13.96 4.71
C GLU A 63 18.34 -15.28 5.30
N PHE A 64 17.07 -15.60 5.03
CA PHE A 64 16.45 -16.82 5.54
C PHE A 64 16.96 -18.02 4.74
N THR A 65 17.75 -18.87 5.39
CA THR A 65 18.17 -20.16 4.84
C THR A 65 17.39 -21.24 5.58
N PRO A 66 16.35 -21.84 4.98
CA PRO A 66 15.56 -22.86 5.65
C PRO A 66 16.41 -24.10 5.92
N GLU A 67 16.31 -24.63 7.13
CA GLU A 67 16.76 -25.97 7.44
C GLU A 67 15.88 -27.01 6.71
N SER A 68 16.34 -28.25 6.63
CA SER A 68 15.53 -29.33 6.08
C SER A 68 14.28 -29.53 6.93
N ALA A 69 13.12 -29.67 6.30
CA ALA A 69 11.85 -29.85 7.00
C ALA A 69 11.84 -31.17 7.78
N THR A 70 11.52 -31.09 9.07
CA THR A 70 11.28 -32.18 10.00
C THR A 70 9.91 -32.01 10.64
N LEU A 71 9.39 -33.05 11.30
CA LEU A 71 8.14 -32.95 12.05
C LEU A 71 8.21 -31.94 13.21
N GLU A 72 9.41 -31.68 13.73
CA GLU A 72 9.61 -30.78 14.87
C GLU A 72 9.72 -29.30 14.47
N ASN A 73 10.12 -29.01 13.22
CA ASN A 73 10.27 -27.64 12.72
C ASN A 73 9.19 -27.23 11.71
N THR A 74 8.19 -28.09 11.49
CA THR A 74 7.09 -27.86 10.56
C THR A 74 5.76 -27.82 11.32
N THR A 75 4.91 -26.85 10.97
CA THR A 75 3.54 -26.74 11.49
C THR A 75 2.58 -26.66 10.32
N GLY A 76 1.56 -27.50 10.34
CA GLY A 76 0.42 -27.42 9.42
C GLY A 76 -0.41 -26.18 9.73
N ILE A 77 -0.74 -25.41 8.69
CA ILE A 77 -1.59 -24.21 8.78
C ILE A 77 -2.77 -24.37 7.82
N ASP A 78 -3.99 -24.29 8.34
CA ASP A 78 -5.22 -24.14 7.55
C ASP A 78 -5.72 -22.69 7.63
N VAL A 79 -6.12 -22.11 6.50
CA VAL A 79 -6.57 -20.72 6.41
C VAL A 79 -8.01 -20.65 5.94
N GLY A 80 -8.86 -19.97 6.71
CA GLY A 80 -10.32 -20.03 6.52
C GLY A 80 -11.05 -18.70 6.62
N LEU A 81 -12.37 -18.76 6.40
CA LEU A 81 -13.29 -17.63 6.57
C LEU A 81 -13.88 -17.55 7.98
N ASP A 82 -13.92 -18.68 8.70
CA ASP A 82 -14.39 -18.75 10.09
C ASP A 82 -13.26 -18.36 11.05
N SER A 83 -12.06 -18.91 10.82
CA SER A 83 -10.80 -18.56 11.50
C SER A 83 -9.76 -18.15 10.46
N PHE A 84 -8.97 -17.10 10.75
CA PHE A 84 -7.93 -16.60 9.85
C PHE A 84 -6.87 -17.67 9.57
N LEU A 85 -6.50 -18.38 10.63
CA LEU A 85 -5.49 -19.41 10.62
C LEU A 85 -5.80 -20.40 11.75
N VAL A 86 -5.65 -21.69 11.49
CA VAL A 86 -5.68 -22.77 12.49
C VAL A 86 -4.43 -23.62 12.31
N THR A 87 -3.75 -23.93 13.42
CA THR A 87 -2.57 -24.82 13.41
C THR A 87 -2.98 -26.27 13.63
N ASP A 88 -2.12 -27.21 13.22
CA ASP A 88 -2.25 -28.64 13.56
C ASP A 88 -2.25 -28.92 15.07
N ALA A 89 -1.68 -28.02 15.88
CA ALA A 89 -1.76 -28.02 17.34
C ALA A 89 -3.14 -27.57 17.88
N GLY A 90 -4.07 -27.15 17.01
CA GLY A 90 -5.42 -26.71 17.37
C GLY A 90 -5.51 -25.25 17.81
N GLU A 91 -4.42 -24.47 17.72
CA GLU A 91 -4.45 -23.03 17.99
C GLU A 91 -5.12 -22.30 16.83
N SER A 92 -5.85 -21.22 17.12
CA SER A 92 -6.54 -20.46 16.07
C SER A 92 -6.40 -18.96 16.24
N VAL A 93 -6.30 -18.26 15.09
CA VAL A 93 -6.32 -16.81 14.99
C VAL A 93 -7.66 -16.39 14.41
N PRO A 94 -8.42 -15.49 15.05
CA PRO A 94 -9.71 -15.04 14.54
C PRO A 94 -9.56 -14.14 13.30
N VAL A 95 -10.53 -14.20 12.37
CA VAL A 95 -10.53 -13.35 11.16
C VAL A 95 -10.63 -11.87 11.52
N PRO A 96 -9.63 -11.03 11.13
CA PRO A 96 -9.73 -9.60 11.28
C PRO A 96 -10.86 -9.03 10.42
N GLN A 97 -11.82 -8.35 11.04
CA GLN A 97 -13.02 -7.84 10.35
C GLN A 97 -12.81 -6.49 9.63
N TYR A 98 -11.57 -6.12 9.31
CA TYR A 98 -11.25 -4.81 8.72
C TYR A 98 -11.98 -4.58 7.40
N TYR A 99 -11.93 -5.55 6.49
CA TYR A 99 -12.58 -5.47 5.20
C TYR A 99 -14.11 -5.36 5.33
N ARG A 100 -14.73 -6.20 6.17
CA ARG A 100 -16.19 -6.16 6.39
C ARG A 100 -16.64 -4.82 6.98
N ARG A 101 -15.89 -4.26 7.93
CA ARG A 101 -16.15 -2.93 8.50
C ARG A 101 -16.02 -1.83 7.44
N ALA A 102 -14.95 -1.86 6.65
CA ALA A 102 -14.74 -0.91 5.55
C ALA A 102 -15.83 -1.01 4.49
N GLN A 103 -16.22 -2.23 4.10
CA GLN A 103 -17.28 -2.49 3.13
C GLN A 103 -18.64 -1.99 3.63
N LYS A 104 -18.98 -2.20 4.91
CA LYS A 104 -20.21 -1.69 5.52
C LYS A 104 -20.24 -0.15 5.50
N ARG A 105 -19.12 0.49 5.82
CA ARG A 105 -18.98 1.95 5.75
C ARG A 105 -19.12 2.46 4.32
N LEU A 106 -18.42 1.85 3.37
CA LEU A 106 -18.48 2.22 1.95
C LEU A 106 -19.91 2.11 1.41
N LYS A 107 -20.61 1.01 1.70
CA LYS A 107 -22.02 0.81 1.30
C LYS A 107 -22.94 1.90 1.85
N ARG A 108 -22.73 2.35 3.09
CA ARG A 108 -23.49 3.47 3.69
C ARG A 108 -23.21 4.78 2.95
N LEU A 109 -21.95 5.08 2.66
CA LEU A 109 -21.56 6.30 1.94
C LEU A 109 -22.11 6.30 0.51
N GLN A 110 -21.99 5.19 -0.21
CA GLN A 110 -22.54 5.03 -1.55
C GLN A 110 -24.07 5.22 -1.58
N ARG A 111 -24.80 4.68 -0.60
CA ARG A 111 -26.25 4.88 -0.46
C ARG A 111 -26.64 6.32 -0.14
N ALA A 112 -25.81 7.04 0.62
CA ALA A 112 -26.03 8.45 0.89
C ALA A 112 -25.86 9.25 -0.41
N VAL A 113 -24.72 9.07 -1.09
CA VAL A 113 -24.42 9.70 -2.38
C VAL A 113 -25.50 9.41 -3.43
N SER A 114 -25.97 8.17 -3.55
CA SER A 114 -26.96 7.78 -4.56
C SER A 114 -28.34 8.43 -4.36
N ARG A 115 -28.64 8.92 -3.15
CA ARG A 115 -29.93 9.58 -2.83
C ARG A 115 -29.84 11.10 -2.94
N GLU A 116 -28.65 11.65 -3.14
CA GLU A 116 -28.46 13.08 -3.28
C GLU A 116 -28.65 13.56 -4.72
N LYS A 117 -29.19 14.76 -4.87
CA LYS A 117 -29.29 15.42 -6.17
C LYS A 117 -27.90 15.91 -6.58
N LYS A 118 -27.50 15.62 -7.81
CA LYS A 118 -26.28 16.16 -8.43
C LYS A 118 -26.29 17.70 -8.30
N GLY A 119 -25.24 18.27 -7.70
CA GLY A 119 -25.14 19.72 -7.43
C GLY A 119 -25.74 20.21 -6.11
N SER A 120 -26.20 19.31 -5.23
CA SER A 120 -26.62 19.65 -3.86
C SER A 120 -25.42 20.06 -2.99
N ASN A 121 -25.59 21.10 -2.16
CA ASN A 121 -24.59 21.58 -1.18
C ASN A 121 -24.23 20.57 -0.08
N ARG A 122 -24.87 19.39 -0.04
CA ARG A 122 -24.73 18.43 1.06
C ARG A 122 -23.72 17.30 0.82
N LEU A 123 -23.44 16.94 -0.44
CA LEU A 123 -22.40 15.98 -0.81
C LEU A 123 -22.17 15.98 -2.34
N TRP A 124 -21.61 17.07 -2.85
CA TRP A 124 -20.82 17.05 -4.08
C TRP A 124 -19.48 17.69 -3.73
N LEU A 125 -18.39 16.92 -3.78
CA LEU A 125 -17.07 17.52 -3.80
C LEU A 125 -16.98 18.29 -5.12
N VAL A 126 -17.22 19.59 -5.06
CA VAL A 126 -16.80 20.53 -6.08
C VAL A 126 -15.27 20.52 -6.05
N THR A 127 -14.64 19.70 -6.90
CA THR A 127 -13.25 19.92 -7.27
C THR A 127 -13.27 20.81 -8.51
N SER A 128 -13.18 22.12 -8.27
CA SER A 128 -12.91 23.12 -9.29
C SER A 128 -11.47 22.98 -9.79
N GLY A 129 -11.27 23.10 -11.11
CA GLY A 129 -10.02 23.54 -11.73
C GLY A 129 -9.00 22.46 -12.04
#